data_AF-A0A9E4A509-F1
#
_entry.id   AF-A0A9E4A509-F1
#
_cell.length_a   1.000
_cell.length_b   1.000
_cell.length_c   1.000
_cell.angle_alpha   90.00
_cell.angle_beta   90.00
_cell.angle_gamma   90.00
#
_symmetry.space_group_name_H-M   'P 1'
#
loop_
_entity.id
_entity.type
_entity.pdbx_description
1 polymer ?
#
loop_
_entity_poly.entity_id
_entity_poly.type
_entity_poly.pdbx_seq_one_letter_code
_entity_poly.pdbx_strand_id
1 'polypeptide(L)'
;VMNDGRGWLILSPYEKTQHLLLEPFALATGTVKTVELGQLPFAFNLENENDGPLLLEVNSIGGQIGAMTYTSESQFGSKFHWGGMGIAPSKTVAAVPSKGKYRAKIWQTRKTVETEKVHLTTHPLRIEERIQFGQVLSYEGPIKPGSAKTFVLDKSRQTYELLLTGGLVAFVWDGKQTQALVAARSNTQELITVPGRELVIANHADDTGLFRIERKQETVGTVGEFDSKQGFEGVFTEAGIISLWIDEVKDAKELFVTGDALRARLLGNDGLIHEGERFQVLLSEDAPNGTNRTPGILEISYGPGYVKVWKANPEEKDLAFMGKKPRRVKGLSNGLAKLENRSQRWMFDLKHPAYIIADADGPGVTALLADQKVVATSVGSSNKGRQLHYFLPPGDYQLWTRPLEGTTQAGNIRLLKVFPKPLDTASDSPRLIRPSEIQIFKFNVTVKGEVGVGIRTESDQLDAKLFDNQFKRLASSPVMIQELELGEYLLMVETIPQSSGPIQYTPLVLGHTGGRLEIPEEVIGKYLTQTAGEK
;
A
#
# COMPACT_ATOMS: atom_id res chain seq x y z
N VAL A 1 14.19 -19.22 34.00
CA VAL A 1 15.29 -18.27 33.67
C VAL A 1 15.85 -18.65 32.31
N MET A 2 15.47 -17.90 31.28
CA MET A 2 16.19 -17.77 30.00
C MET A 2 15.91 -16.35 29.48
N ASN A 3 16.96 -15.74 28.94
CA ASN A 3 17.09 -14.34 28.53
C ASN A 3 17.51 -14.35 27.05
N ASP A 4 16.74 -13.71 26.18
CA ASP A 4 17.03 -13.57 24.74
C ASP A 4 17.01 -12.10 24.24
N GLY A 5 17.03 -11.12 25.17
CA GLY A 5 17.36 -9.74 24.83
C GLY A 5 16.30 -8.91 24.10
N ARG A 6 14.99 -9.21 24.22
CA ARG A 6 13.91 -8.42 23.58
C ARG A 6 12.70 -8.05 24.43
N GLY A 7 12.88 -7.85 25.74
CA GLY A 7 11.86 -7.22 26.58
C GLY A 7 10.57 -8.03 26.75
N TRP A 8 9.83 -7.70 27.78
CA TRP A 8 8.71 -8.51 28.26
C TRP A 8 7.51 -8.42 27.32
N LEU A 9 6.89 -9.57 27.05
CA LEU A 9 5.57 -9.68 26.45
C LEU A 9 4.62 -10.08 27.58
N ILE A 10 3.73 -9.18 28.01
CA ILE A 10 2.57 -9.55 28.83
C ILE A 10 1.33 -9.41 27.97
N LEU A 11 0.94 -10.51 27.34
CA LEU A 11 -0.49 -10.80 27.17
C LEU A 11 -1.03 -11.02 28.57
N SER A 12 -2.02 -10.23 28.96
CA SER A 12 -2.68 -10.41 30.23
C SER A 12 -3.93 -11.28 30.02
N PRO A 13 -3.98 -12.51 30.60
CA PRO A 13 -5.23 -13.17 30.95
C PRO A 13 -5.91 -12.48 32.16
N TYR A 14 -5.32 -11.42 32.70
CA TYR A 14 -5.76 -10.67 33.87
C TYR A 14 -6.68 -9.49 33.55
N GLU A 15 -7.72 -9.70 32.74
CA GLU A 15 -8.99 -9.04 33.11
C GLU A 15 -9.50 -9.57 34.46
N LYS A 16 -9.00 -10.73 34.93
CA LYS A 16 -9.50 -11.35 36.17
C LYS A 16 -8.64 -11.29 37.42
N THR A 17 -7.36 -10.93 37.40
CA THR A 17 -6.54 -11.05 38.63
C THR A 17 -5.28 -10.19 38.63
N GLN A 18 -5.43 -8.88 38.44
CA GLN A 18 -4.73 -7.84 39.21
C GLN A 18 -5.02 -6.50 38.54
N HIS A 19 -5.97 -5.78 39.13
CA HIS A 19 -6.02 -4.34 38.97
C HIS A 19 -4.66 -3.80 39.43
N LEU A 20 -3.78 -3.44 38.50
CA LEU A 20 -2.87 -2.35 38.77
C LEU A 20 -3.77 -1.15 39.05
N LEU A 21 -4.12 -0.96 40.33
CA LEU A 21 -4.63 0.26 40.90
C LEU A 21 -3.49 1.28 40.79
N LEU A 22 -3.19 1.70 39.57
CA LEU A 22 -2.75 3.06 39.36
C LEU A 22 -3.90 3.88 39.92
N GLU A 23 -3.65 4.69 40.96
CA GLU A 23 -4.68 5.60 41.45
C GLU A 23 -5.18 6.39 40.23
N PRO A 24 -6.43 6.16 39.76
CA PRO A 24 -6.91 6.83 38.58
C PRO A 24 -6.92 8.32 38.94
N PHE A 25 -5.98 9.07 38.37
CA PHE A 25 -5.99 10.50 38.57
C PHE A 25 -7.20 11.08 37.86
N ALA A 26 -7.81 12.10 38.46
CA ALA A 26 -8.78 12.90 37.77
C ALA A 26 -8.03 13.86 36.83
N LEU A 27 -8.39 13.83 35.55
CA LEU A 27 -8.01 14.90 34.63
C LEU A 27 -9.13 15.93 34.65
N ALA A 28 -8.88 17.08 35.29
CA ALA A 28 -9.83 18.17 35.34
C ALA A 28 -9.90 18.90 33.98
N THR A 29 -11.00 19.62 33.77
CA THR A 29 -11.19 20.45 32.58
C THR A 29 -10.08 21.49 32.44
N GLY A 30 -9.55 21.67 31.23
CA GLY A 30 -8.56 22.71 30.91
C GLY A 30 -7.14 22.40 31.42
N THR A 31 -6.87 21.16 31.81
CA THR A 31 -5.57 20.75 32.34
C THR A 31 -4.75 20.01 31.29
N VAL A 32 -3.43 20.25 31.31
CA VAL A 32 -2.45 19.47 30.56
C VAL A 32 -1.77 18.53 31.54
N LYS A 33 -1.72 17.24 31.21
CA LYS A 33 -1.01 16.25 32.00
C LYS A 33 -0.12 15.39 31.12
N THR A 34 1.12 15.21 31.54
CA THR A 34 2.04 14.30 30.88
C THR A 34 2.05 12.98 31.63
N VAL A 35 1.90 11.88 30.90
CA VAL A 35 1.99 10.52 31.42
C VAL A 35 2.99 9.73 30.61
N GLU A 36 3.64 8.75 31.25
CA GLU A 36 4.49 7.79 30.57
C GLU A 36 3.67 6.54 30.30
N LEU A 37 3.40 6.28 29.01
CA LEU A 37 2.59 5.16 28.56
C LEU A 37 3.53 4.01 28.19
N GLY A 38 3.53 2.96 29.01
CA GLY A 38 4.18 1.69 28.70
C GLY A 38 3.33 0.80 27.80
N GLN A 39 3.59 -0.51 27.83
CA GLN A 39 2.89 -1.48 26.98
C GLN A 39 1.44 -1.77 27.38
N LEU A 40 1.03 -1.45 28.62
CA LEU A 40 -0.32 -1.69 29.10
C LEU A 40 -1.22 -0.48 28.81
N PRO A 41 -2.49 -0.71 28.40
CA PRO A 41 -3.49 0.35 28.37
C PRO A 41 -3.60 1.05 29.72
N PHE A 42 -3.60 2.38 29.70
CA PHE A 42 -3.74 3.21 30.89
C PHE A 42 -5.18 3.73 30.97
N ALA A 43 -5.82 3.55 32.13
CA ALA A 43 -7.17 4.01 32.39
C ALA A 43 -7.19 5.07 33.49
N PHE A 44 -8.01 6.11 33.32
CA PHE A 44 -8.13 7.19 34.29
C PHE A 44 -9.53 7.78 34.33
N ASN A 45 -9.82 8.52 35.39
CA ASN A 45 -11.10 9.21 35.55
C ASN A 45 -11.04 10.56 34.81
N LEU A 46 -12.08 10.81 34.03
CA LEU A 46 -12.26 12.06 33.31
C LEU A 46 -13.52 12.73 33.87
N GLU A 47 -13.37 13.89 34.48
CA GLU A 47 -14.50 14.65 35.00
C GLU A 47 -14.75 15.87 34.10
N ASN A 48 -15.95 15.96 33.55
CA ASN A 48 -16.41 17.13 32.83
C ASN A 48 -17.36 17.91 33.73
N GLU A 49 -16.97 19.11 34.14
CA GLU A 49 -17.80 19.98 34.97
C GLU A 49 -18.73 20.87 34.14
N ASN A 50 -18.47 20.97 32.82
CA ASN A 50 -19.20 21.82 31.90
C ASN A 50 -20.42 21.10 31.35
N ASP A 51 -21.49 21.86 31.12
CA ASP A 51 -22.71 21.32 30.51
C ASP A 51 -22.52 20.91 29.05
N GLY A 52 -21.46 21.40 28.39
CA GLY A 52 -21.10 21.05 27.01
C GLY A 52 -20.04 19.95 26.90
N PRO A 53 -19.68 19.54 25.67
CA PRO A 53 -18.77 18.42 25.45
C PRO A 53 -17.34 18.75 25.86
N LEU A 54 -16.59 17.70 26.20
CA LEU A 54 -15.18 17.78 26.53
C LEU A 54 -14.41 16.91 25.53
N LEU A 55 -13.46 17.52 24.82
CA LEU A 55 -12.51 16.78 24.00
C LEU A 55 -11.27 16.47 24.82
N LEU A 56 -10.80 15.23 24.74
CA LEU A 56 -9.53 14.76 25.25
C LEU A 56 -8.58 14.62 24.06
N GLU A 57 -7.65 15.55 23.91
CA GLU A 57 -6.52 15.43 22.99
C GLU A 57 -5.43 14.57 23.65
N VAL A 58 -4.95 13.57 22.91
CA VAL A 58 -3.88 12.66 23.28
C VAL A 58 -2.76 12.82 22.27
N ASN A 59 -1.66 13.45 22.66
CA ASN A 59 -0.54 13.77 21.81
C ASN A 59 0.71 12.98 22.22
N SER A 60 1.45 12.45 21.25
CA SER A 60 2.63 11.65 21.50
C SER A 60 3.66 11.72 20.38
N ILE A 61 4.94 11.84 20.75
CA ILE A 61 6.02 12.05 19.77
C ILE A 61 6.27 10.81 18.92
N GLY A 62 6.07 9.61 19.48
CA GLY A 62 6.32 8.34 18.80
C GLY A 62 5.25 8.00 17.76
N GLY A 63 4.05 8.56 17.84
CA GLY A 63 2.99 8.37 16.85
C GLY A 63 1.59 8.52 17.44
N GLN A 64 0.59 8.00 16.73
CA GLN A 64 -0.78 8.02 17.23
C GLN A 64 -0.92 7.10 18.43
N ILE A 65 -1.67 7.55 19.44
CA ILE A 65 -2.06 6.79 20.63
C ILE A 65 -3.56 6.50 20.53
N GLY A 66 -3.98 5.30 20.90
CA GLY A 66 -5.41 4.99 20.97
C GLY A 66 -6.06 5.66 22.16
N ALA A 67 -7.29 6.14 21.99
CA ALA A 67 -8.04 6.78 23.07
C ALA A 67 -9.53 6.45 22.97
N MET A 68 -10.16 6.08 24.09
CA MET A 68 -11.60 5.84 24.18
C MET A 68 -12.16 6.37 25.49
N THR A 69 -13.43 6.74 25.45
CA THR A 69 -14.18 7.31 26.58
C THR A 69 -15.45 6.52 26.85
N TYR A 70 -15.77 6.38 28.13
CA TYR A 70 -16.87 5.59 28.66
C TYR A 70 -17.52 6.34 29.82
N THR A 71 -18.79 6.04 30.13
CA THR A 71 -19.38 6.47 31.41
C THR A 71 -18.65 5.81 32.59
N SER A 72 -18.71 6.44 33.77
CA SER A 72 -18.07 5.89 34.99
C SER A 72 -18.54 4.49 35.37
N GLU A 73 -19.78 4.13 35.06
CA GLU A 73 -20.40 2.84 35.37
C GLU A 73 -20.11 1.77 34.30
N SER A 74 -19.60 2.16 33.13
CA SER A 74 -19.32 1.22 32.04
C SER A 74 -18.02 0.45 32.30
N GLN A 75 -18.06 -0.85 32.05
CA GLN A 75 -16.85 -1.65 31.97
C GLN A 75 -16.13 -1.35 30.65
N PHE A 76 -14.80 -1.32 30.69
CA PHE A 76 -14.02 -1.23 29.46
C PHE A 76 -14.30 -2.47 28.61
N GLY A 77 -14.75 -2.25 27.38
CA GLY A 77 -14.85 -3.33 26.42
C GLY A 77 -13.47 -3.86 26.06
N SER A 78 -13.41 -5.14 25.68
CA SER A 78 -12.23 -5.77 25.09
C SER A 78 -12.01 -5.39 23.61
N LYS A 79 -13.00 -4.75 22.98
CA LYS A 79 -12.92 -4.23 21.61
C LYS A 79 -12.48 -2.77 21.63
N PHE A 80 -11.48 -2.46 20.83
CA PHE A 80 -11.03 -1.08 20.60
C PHE A 80 -11.70 -0.52 19.35
N HIS A 81 -12.19 0.72 19.43
CA HIS A 81 -12.73 1.46 18.29
C HIS A 81 -11.68 2.45 17.81
N TRP A 82 -11.49 2.56 16.49
CA TRP A 82 -10.41 3.36 15.87
C TRP A 82 -10.87 4.45 14.91
N GLY A 83 -12.03 4.24 14.28
CA GLY A 83 -12.48 5.06 13.15
C GLY A 83 -12.44 6.55 13.47
N GLY A 84 -11.70 7.30 12.63
CA GLY A 84 -11.67 8.76 12.57
C GLY A 84 -11.10 9.51 13.79
N MET A 85 -10.44 8.85 14.75
CA MET A 85 -9.93 9.51 15.97
C MET A 85 -8.66 10.34 15.78
N GLY A 86 -7.92 10.13 14.70
CA GLY A 86 -6.62 10.77 14.50
C GLY A 86 -6.68 12.18 13.91
N ILE A 87 -6.29 13.21 14.66
CA ILE A 87 -6.19 14.61 14.17
C ILE A 87 -4.78 15.01 13.69
N ALA A 88 -3.73 14.27 14.04
CA ALA A 88 -2.39 14.43 13.47
C ALA A 88 -1.63 13.09 13.51
N PRO A 89 -0.48 12.93 12.84
CA PRO A 89 0.34 11.71 12.95
C PRO A 89 0.75 11.37 14.39
N SER A 90 0.79 12.36 15.27
CA SER A 90 1.10 12.26 16.69
C SER A 90 -0.10 12.48 17.61
N LYS A 91 -1.29 12.78 17.07
CA LYS A 91 -2.44 13.24 17.86
C LYS A 91 -3.71 12.45 17.58
N THR A 92 -4.38 12.10 18.66
CA THR A 92 -5.69 11.45 18.67
C THR A 92 -6.63 12.24 19.55
N VAL A 93 -7.93 12.23 19.23
CA VAL A 93 -8.97 12.83 20.05
C VAL A 93 -9.98 11.77 20.49
N ALA A 94 -10.40 11.86 21.75
CA ALA A 94 -11.59 11.21 22.27
C ALA A 94 -12.52 12.27 22.86
N ALA A 95 -13.81 11.94 23.04
CA ALA A 95 -14.79 12.95 23.43
C ALA A 95 -15.83 12.40 24.42
N VAL A 96 -16.39 13.29 25.24
CA VAL A 96 -17.58 13.02 26.08
C VAL A 96 -18.60 14.14 25.90
N PRO A 97 -19.92 13.85 25.98
CA PRO A 97 -20.94 14.74 25.44
C PRO A 97 -21.32 15.92 26.34
N SER A 98 -21.19 15.79 27.66
CA SER A 98 -21.73 16.76 28.61
C SER A 98 -21.13 16.57 30.01
N LYS A 99 -21.68 17.28 30.99
CA LYS A 99 -21.30 17.21 32.40
C LYS A 99 -21.45 15.79 32.95
N GLY A 100 -20.43 15.31 33.63
CA GLY A 100 -20.48 14.00 34.26
C GLY A 100 -19.12 13.43 34.62
N LYS A 101 -19.18 12.21 35.16
CA LYS A 101 -18.02 11.40 35.47
C LYS A 101 -17.85 10.31 34.42
N TYR A 102 -16.65 10.26 33.86
CA TYR A 102 -16.29 9.39 32.76
C TYR A 102 -15.01 8.64 33.10
N ARG A 103 -14.74 7.63 32.30
CA ARG A 103 -13.47 6.92 32.28
C ARG A 103 -12.88 7.03 30.90
N ALA A 104 -11.60 7.31 30.83
CA ALA A 104 -10.84 7.28 29.60
C ALA A 104 -9.86 6.11 29.65
N LYS A 105 -9.62 5.49 28.49
CA LYS A 105 -8.61 4.46 28.27
C LYS A 105 -7.73 4.94 27.13
N ILE A 106 -6.42 4.98 27.35
CA ILE A 106 -5.41 5.23 26.31
C ILE A 106 -4.47 4.04 26.19
N TRP A 107 -3.93 3.80 25.00
CA TRP A 107 -3.04 2.67 24.78
C TRP A 107 -2.10 2.89 23.58
N GLN A 108 -0.92 2.27 23.61
CA GLN A 108 0.01 2.32 22.50
C GLN A 108 -0.56 1.58 21.29
N THR A 109 -0.41 2.16 20.11
CA THR A 109 -0.91 1.59 18.83
C THR A 109 0.13 0.77 18.10
N ARG A 110 1.36 0.80 18.64
CA ARG A 110 2.54 0.14 18.11
C ARG A 110 3.06 -0.79 19.17
N LYS A 111 3.63 -1.90 18.72
CA LYS A 111 4.31 -2.85 19.59
C LYS A 111 5.70 -2.31 19.91
N THR A 112 5.81 -1.41 20.89
CA THR A 112 7.10 -0.86 21.35
C THR A 112 7.41 -1.31 22.77
N VAL A 113 8.69 -1.45 23.11
CA VAL A 113 9.15 -1.80 24.48
C VAL A 113 9.44 -0.54 25.30
N GLU A 114 9.51 0.61 24.64
CA GLU A 114 9.83 1.89 25.28
C GLU A 114 8.56 2.56 25.79
N THR A 115 8.70 3.20 26.95
CA THR A 115 7.67 4.09 27.48
C THR A 115 7.58 5.33 26.61
N GLU A 116 6.38 5.65 26.13
CA GLU A 116 6.12 6.81 25.30
C GLU A 116 5.59 7.96 26.17
N LYS A 117 6.14 9.17 26.00
CA LYS A 117 5.61 10.35 26.69
C LYS A 117 4.36 10.83 25.97
N VAL A 118 3.23 10.75 26.66
CA VAL A 118 1.92 11.13 26.15
C VAL A 118 1.44 12.37 26.90
N HIS A 119 1.09 13.41 26.14
CA HIS A 119 0.48 14.63 26.63
C HIS A 119 -1.03 14.54 26.47
N LEU A 120 -1.75 14.64 27.58
CA LEU A 120 -3.20 14.67 27.66
C LEU A 120 -3.65 16.10 27.88
N THR A 121 -4.50 16.61 26.99
CA THR A 121 -5.07 17.95 27.11
C THR A 121 -6.58 17.88 27.00
N THR A 122 -7.30 18.57 27.87
CA THR A 122 -8.76 18.64 27.81
C THR A 122 -9.24 20.00 27.30
N HIS A 123 -10.16 19.97 26.33
CA HIS A 123 -10.73 21.16 25.71
C HIS A 123 -12.24 21.18 25.99
N PRO A 124 -12.71 21.96 26.97
CA PRO A 124 -14.13 22.15 27.18
C PRO A 124 -14.72 22.97 26.04
N LEU A 125 -15.93 22.63 25.65
CA LEU A 125 -16.65 23.32 24.60
C LEU A 125 -18.04 23.70 25.08
N ARG A 126 -18.53 24.83 24.57
CA ARG A 126 -19.88 25.30 24.86
C ARG A 126 -20.86 24.74 23.83
N ILE A 127 -21.98 24.16 24.28
CA ILE A 127 -23.09 23.86 23.38
C ILE A 127 -23.77 25.18 23.00
N GLU A 128 -23.76 25.49 21.71
CA GLU A 128 -24.49 26.64 21.15
C GLU A 128 -25.94 26.27 20.85
N GLU A 129 -26.16 25.07 20.32
CA GLU A 129 -27.45 24.67 19.78
C GLU A 129 -27.65 23.16 19.90
N ARG A 130 -28.90 22.76 20.14
CA ARG A 130 -29.34 21.37 20.13
C ARG A 130 -30.49 21.20 19.13
N ILE A 131 -30.25 20.41 18.08
CA ILE A 131 -31.07 20.32 16.88
C ILE A 131 -31.74 18.95 16.81
N GLN A 132 -33.05 18.91 16.55
CA GLN A 132 -33.79 17.68 16.28
C GLN A 132 -33.60 17.29 14.80
N PHE A 133 -32.69 16.36 14.51
CA PHE A 133 -32.28 16.06 13.15
C PHE A 133 -33.05 14.89 12.51
N GLY A 134 -33.73 14.05 13.30
CA GLY A 134 -34.47 12.87 12.80
C GLY A 134 -35.51 13.14 11.68
N GLN A 135 -36.01 14.37 11.59
CA GLN A 135 -37.03 14.76 10.60
C GLN A 135 -36.47 15.49 9.38
N VAL A 136 -35.18 15.85 9.38
CA VAL A 136 -34.55 16.66 8.32
C VAL A 136 -33.54 15.80 7.56
N LEU A 137 -33.45 15.98 6.23
CA LEU A 137 -32.51 15.22 5.40
C LEU A 137 -31.10 15.83 5.36
N SER A 138 -30.96 17.13 5.59
CA SER A 138 -29.67 17.82 5.57
C SER A 138 -29.69 19.05 6.46
N TYR A 139 -28.56 19.36 7.10
CA TYR A 139 -28.34 20.58 7.87
C TYR A 139 -26.92 21.07 7.62
N GLU A 140 -26.77 22.36 7.37
CA GLU A 140 -25.48 23.02 7.17
C GLU A 140 -25.39 24.25 8.07
N GLY A 141 -24.20 24.54 8.60
CA GLY A 141 -24.00 25.77 9.33
C GLY A 141 -22.57 25.98 9.84
N PRO A 142 -22.32 27.17 10.42
CA PRO A 142 -21.06 27.46 11.10
C PRO A 142 -21.05 26.95 12.54
N ILE A 143 -19.86 26.70 13.08
CA ILE A 143 -19.59 26.47 14.50
C ILE A 143 -18.41 27.36 14.91
N LYS A 144 -18.63 28.22 15.91
CA LYS A 144 -17.59 29.13 16.39
C LYS A 144 -16.44 28.39 17.09
N PRO A 145 -15.25 28.99 17.18
CA PRO A 145 -14.16 28.47 18.00
C PRO A 145 -14.62 28.15 19.44
N GLY A 146 -14.23 27.00 19.97
CA GLY A 146 -14.57 26.61 21.34
C GLY A 146 -16.05 26.23 21.57
N SER A 147 -16.81 26.04 20.49
CA SER A 147 -18.24 25.72 20.53
C SER A 147 -18.55 24.34 19.94
N ALA A 148 -19.75 23.84 20.25
CA ALA A 148 -20.29 22.62 19.70
C ALA A 148 -21.79 22.75 19.38
N LYS A 149 -22.26 21.94 18.43
CA LYS A 149 -23.67 21.70 18.16
C LYS A 149 -24.00 20.23 18.37
N THR A 150 -25.18 19.98 18.94
CA THR A 150 -25.66 18.60 19.18
C THR A 150 -26.86 18.31 18.31
N PHE A 151 -26.84 17.17 17.64
CA PHE A 151 -27.89 16.66 16.76
C PHE A 151 -28.51 15.42 17.39
N VAL A 152 -29.81 15.49 17.67
CA VAL A 152 -30.60 14.35 18.14
C VAL A 152 -31.05 13.56 16.91
N LEU A 153 -30.47 12.37 16.75
CA LEU A 153 -30.70 11.44 15.65
C LEU A 153 -31.87 10.49 15.94
N ASP A 154 -32.48 9.97 14.88
CA ASP A 154 -33.48 8.89 15.00
C ASP A 154 -32.89 7.68 15.72
N LYS A 155 -33.71 6.94 16.48
CA LYS A 155 -33.30 5.74 17.23
C LYS A 155 -33.02 4.51 16.34
N SER A 156 -33.21 4.63 15.03
CA SER A 156 -32.89 3.57 14.06
C SER A 156 -31.46 3.73 13.54
N ARG A 157 -30.87 2.63 13.06
CA ARG A 157 -29.57 2.68 12.40
C ARG A 157 -29.68 3.47 11.11
N GLN A 158 -28.87 4.51 10.96
CA GLN A 158 -28.88 5.42 9.80
C GLN A 158 -27.45 5.76 9.39
N THR A 159 -27.26 6.07 8.10
CA THR A 159 -25.99 6.54 7.56
C THR A 159 -26.06 8.05 7.31
N TYR A 160 -25.05 8.75 7.82
CA TYR A 160 -24.90 10.20 7.65
C TYR A 160 -23.61 10.49 6.90
N GLU A 161 -23.69 11.39 5.94
CA GLU A 161 -22.53 12.03 5.34
C GLU A 161 -22.21 13.31 6.10
N LEU A 162 -20.95 13.46 6.48
CA LEU A 162 -20.41 14.60 7.17
C LEU A 162 -19.44 15.31 6.23
N LEU A 163 -19.69 16.57 5.93
CA LEU A 163 -18.70 17.48 5.36
C LEU A 163 -18.22 18.37 6.48
N LEU A 164 -16.93 18.34 6.79
CA LEU A 164 -16.33 19.05 7.91
C LEU A 164 -15.13 19.84 7.42
N THR A 165 -15.03 21.12 7.77
CA THR A 165 -13.77 21.86 7.60
C THR A 165 -12.71 21.39 8.59
N GLY A 166 -11.44 21.65 8.29
CA GLY A 166 -10.35 21.40 9.23
C GLY A 166 -10.60 22.06 10.60
N GLY A 167 -10.27 21.36 11.68
CA GLY A 167 -10.52 21.82 13.06
C GLY A 167 -11.84 21.35 13.68
N LEU A 168 -12.69 20.66 12.92
CA LEU A 168 -13.93 20.08 13.46
C LEU A 168 -13.74 18.63 13.90
N VAL A 169 -14.41 18.26 14.98
CA VAL A 169 -14.54 16.89 15.49
C VAL A 169 -16.01 16.55 15.59
N ALA A 170 -16.44 15.51 14.89
CA ALA A 170 -17.78 14.95 15.00
C ALA A 170 -17.71 13.63 15.77
N PHE A 171 -18.60 13.38 16.73
CA PHE A 171 -18.66 12.09 17.41
C PHE A 171 -20.10 11.70 17.78
N VAL A 172 -20.36 10.40 17.80
CA VAL A 172 -21.66 9.84 18.15
C VAL A 172 -21.57 9.16 19.51
N TRP A 173 -22.42 9.61 20.43
CA TRP A 173 -22.50 9.08 21.79
C TRP A 173 -23.76 8.23 21.96
N ASP A 174 -23.58 6.98 22.37
CA ASP A 174 -24.72 6.07 22.60
C ASP A 174 -25.23 6.07 24.04
N GLY A 175 -24.86 7.06 24.85
CA GLY A 175 -25.20 7.11 26.28
C GLY A 175 -24.24 6.34 27.18
N LYS A 176 -23.39 5.46 26.64
CA LYS A 176 -22.41 4.68 27.39
C LYS A 176 -20.97 4.94 26.93
N GLN A 177 -20.76 5.02 25.62
CA GLN A 177 -19.46 5.22 24.99
C GLN A 177 -19.60 5.92 23.63
N THR A 178 -18.45 6.37 23.10
CA THR A 178 -18.37 6.89 21.74
C THR A 178 -18.43 5.73 20.72
N GLN A 179 -19.38 5.80 19.78
CA GLN A 179 -19.62 4.77 18.76
C GLN A 179 -18.94 5.07 17.42
N ALA A 180 -18.84 6.36 17.09
CA ALA A 180 -18.15 6.84 15.90
C ALA A 180 -17.51 8.18 16.23
N LEU A 181 -16.37 8.47 15.62
CA LEU A 181 -15.69 9.75 15.73
C LEU A 181 -15.05 10.09 14.39
N VAL A 182 -15.08 11.35 14.00
CA VAL A 182 -14.44 11.89 12.79
C VAL A 182 -13.75 13.16 13.19
N ALA A 183 -12.45 13.24 12.97
CA ALA A 183 -11.65 14.38 13.34
C ALA A 183 -10.99 14.98 12.08
N ALA A 184 -11.54 16.11 11.62
CA ALA A 184 -11.18 16.74 10.36
C ALA A 184 -9.87 17.53 10.50
N ARG A 185 -8.79 17.04 9.89
CA ARG A 185 -7.49 17.75 9.82
C ARG A 185 -7.49 18.82 8.74
N SER A 186 -8.12 18.49 7.63
CA SER A 186 -8.42 19.34 6.49
C SER A 186 -9.92 19.24 6.21
N ASN A 187 -10.39 19.94 5.18
CA ASN A 187 -11.75 19.70 4.68
C ASN A 187 -11.90 18.22 4.34
N THR A 188 -12.89 17.58 4.96
CA THR A 188 -13.07 16.13 4.96
C THR A 188 -14.53 15.80 4.68
N GLN A 189 -14.76 14.75 3.89
CA GLN A 189 -16.05 14.11 3.69
C GLN A 189 -15.99 12.70 4.27
N GLU A 190 -16.88 12.38 5.21
CA GLU A 190 -16.94 11.05 5.84
C GLU A 190 -18.36 10.50 5.88
N LEU A 191 -18.48 9.17 5.80
CA LEU A 191 -19.73 8.45 6.02
C LEU A 191 -19.69 7.73 7.36
N ILE A 192 -20.68 7.99 8.21
CA ILE A 192 -20.85 7.30 9.49
C ILE A 192 -22.18 6.57 9.54
N THR A 193 -22.15 5.27 9.86
CA THR A 193 -23.36 4.48 10.10
C THR A 193 -23.50 4.21 11.60
N VAL A 194 -24.55 4.76 12.22
CA VAL A 194 -24.70 4.72 13.68
C VAL A 194 -26.10 4.30 14.11
N PRO A 195 -26.26 3.60 15.25
CA PRO A 195 -27.55 3.09 15.74
C PRO A 195 -28.50 4.18 16.30
N GLY A 196 -28.27 5.46 16.00
CA GLY A 196 -29.02 6.60 16.54
C GLY A 196 -28.49 7.17 17.85
N ARG A 197 -29.19 8.19 18.39
CA ARG A 197 -28.92 9.00 19.60
C ARG A 197 -28.37 10.40 19.37
N GLU A 198 -27.13 10.69 19.76
CA GLU A 198 -26.59 12.05 19.76
C GLU A 198 -25.31 12.09 18.92
N LEU A 199 -25.34 12.91 17.87
CA LEU A 199 -24.16 13.33 17.12
C LEU A 199 -23.78 14.71 17.63
N VAL A 200 -22.53 14.89 18.04
CA VAL A 200 -21.98 16.17 18.45
C VAL A 200 -20.94 16.58 17.42
N ILE A 201 -21.03 17.80 16.90
CA ILE A 201 -19.97 18.42 16.10
C ILE A 201 -19.39 19.56 16.92
N ALA A 202 -18.08 19.51 17.12
CA ALA A 202 -17.30 20.35 17.99
C ALA A 202 -16.21 21.06 17.18
N ASN A 203 -15.98 22.34 17.45
CA ASN A 203 -14.88 23.09 16.86
C ASN A 203 -13.79 23.35 17.90
N HIS A 204 -12.61 22.76 17.67
CA HIS A 204 -11.44 22.92 18.55
C HIS A 204 -10.35 23.82 17.94
N ALA A 205 -10.58 24.37 16.76
CA ALA A 205 -9.69 25.34 16.13
C ALA A 205 -10.03 26.77 16.55
N ASP A 206 -9.11 27.69 16.21
CA ASP A 206 -9.21 29.12 16.52
C ASP A 206 -10.12 29.88 15.53
N ASP A 207 -10.46 29.25 14.39
CA ASP A 207 -11.31 29.81 13.34
C ASP A 207 -12.72 29.19 13.34
N THR A 208 -13.70 29.90 12.77
CA THR A 208 -15.05 29.36 12.58
C THR A 208 -15.02 28.22 11.56
N GLY A 209 -15.46 27.03 11.98
CA GLY A 209 -15.59 25.87 11.11
C GLY A 209 -16.96 25.83 10.43
N LEU A 210 -17.02 25.24 9.24
CA LEU A 210 -18.26 24.95 8.53
C LEU A 210 -18.48 23.44 8.52
N PHE A 211 -19.74 23.04 8.68
CA PHE A 211 -20.11 21.65 8.55
C PHE A 211 -21.42 21.50 7.78
N ARG A 212 -21.59 20.32 7.19
CA ARG A 212 -22.87 19.82 6.70
C ARG A 212 -23.05 18.37 7.14
N ILE A 213 -24.24 18.05 7.65
CA ILE A 213 -24.69 16.69 7.92
C ILE A 213 -25.82 16.39 6.94
N GLU A 214 -25.72 15.29 6.22
CA GLU A 214 -26.78 14.80 5.34
C GLU A 214 -27.13 13.36 5.69
N ARG A 215 -28.42 13.08 5.94
CA ARG A 215 -28.91 11.71 6.06
C ARG A 215 -28.96 11.12 4.65
N LYS A 216 -28.07 10.16 4.37
CA LYS A 216 -28.12 9.42 3.12
C LYS A 216 -29.31 8.46 3.19
N GLN A 217 -30.24 8.59 2.24
CA GLN A 217 -31.05 7.45 1.86
C GLN A 217 -30.07 6.37 1.40
N GLU A 218 -30.24 5.11 1.82
CA GLU A 218 -29.35 4.01 1.46
C GLU A 218 -29.15 3.96 -0.05
N THR A 219 -28.10 4.64 -0.51
CA THR A 219 -27.62 4.66 -1.86
C THR A 219 -26.19 4.20 -1.68
N VAL A 220 -25.92 3.02 -2.23
CA VAL A 220 -24.71 2.24 -2.06
C VAL A 220 -23.47 3.11 -2.35
N GLY A 221 -22.89 3.70 -1.31
CA GLY A 221 -21.54 4.26 -1.31
C GLY A 221 -20.58 3.17 -0.85
N THR A 222 -19.47 2.99 -1.57
CA THR A 222 -18.64 1.79 -1.57
C THR A 222 -17.84 1.58 -0.27
N VAL A 223 -18.51 1.23 0.83
CA VAL A 223 -17.94 0.26 1.77
C VAL A 223 -17.91 -1.06 1.01
N GLY A 224 -16.74 -1.40 0.47
CA GLY A 224 -16.54 -2.72 -0.10
C GLY A 224 -16.65 -3.75 1.02
N GLU A 225 -17.59 -4.68 0.91
CA GLU A 225 -17.54 -5.87 1.75
C GLU A 225 -16.36 -6.71 1.26
N PHE A 226 -15.39 -6.98 2.12
CA PHE A 226 -14.32 -7.90 1.80
C PHE A 226 -14.88 -9.33 1.80
N ASP A 227 -15.06 -9.91 0.61
CA ASP A 227 -15.44 -11.32 0.53
C ASP A 227 -14.25 -12.18 0.96
N SER A 228 -14.36 -12.84 2.11
CA SER A 228 -13.31 -13.71 2.65
C SER A 228 -12.86 -14.85 1.73
N LYS A 229 -13.61 -15.18 0.68
CA LYS A 229 -13.28 -16.19 -0.34
C LYS A 229 -12.71 -15.58 -1.62
N GLN A 230 -13.25 -14.46 -2.08
CA GLN A 230 -12.88 -13.85 -3.37
C GLN A 230 -11.86 -12.71 -3.24
N GLY A 231 -11.80 -12.10 -2.07
CA GLY A 231 -11.04 -10.88 -1.83
C GLY A 231 -11.81 -9.64 -2.28
N PHE A 232 -11.06 -8.59 -2.60
CA PHE A 232 -11.54 -7.35 -3.19
C PHE A 232 -10.67 -7.01 -4.40
N GLU A 233 -11.27 -6.61 -5.51
CA GLU A 233 -10.56 -6.19 -6.72
C GLU A 233 -11.31 -5.01 -7.36
N GLY A 234 -10.59 -3.92 -7.68
CA GLY A 234 -11.19 -2.72 -8.24
C GLY A 234 -10.24 -1.95 -9.15
N VAL A 235 -10.81 -1.18 -10.08
CA VAL A 235 -10.09 -0.27 -10.99
C VAL A 235 -10.68 1.12 -10.84
N PHE A 236 -9.84 2.09 -10.49
CA PHE A 236 -10.23 3.45 -10.15
C PHE A 236 -9.67 4.44 -11.16
N THR A 237 -10.49 5.39 -11.59
CA THR A 237 -10.08 6.46 -12.53
C THR A 237 -9.40 7.64 -11.83
N GLU A 238 -9.60 7.77 -10.51
CA GLU A 238 -9.06 8.84 -9.67
C GLU A 238 -8.42 8.24 -8.42
N ALA A 239 -7.58 9.02 -7.74
CA ALA A 239 -7.02 8.65 -6.45
C ALA A 239 -8.11 8.69 -5.36
N GLY A 240 -7.96 7.88 -4.31
CA GLY A 240 -8.93 7.84 -3.22
C GLY A 240 -8.51 6.98 -2.05
N ILE A 241 -9.48 6.69 -1.18
CA ILE A 241 -9.34 5.79 -0.03
C ILE A 241 -10.46 4.75 -0.05
N ILE A 242 -10.13 3.48 0.20
CA ILE A 242 -11.11 2.41 0.43
C ILE A 242 -10.92 1.88 1.85
N SER A 243 -12.04 1.63 2.52
CA SER A 243 -12.07 0.96 3.82
C SER A 243 -12.79 -0.38 3.69
N LEU A 244 -12.06 -1.45 3.97
CA LEU A 244 -12.57 -2.83 3.92
C LEU A 244 -12.66 -3.39 5.34
N TRP A 245 -13.84 -3.88 5.72
CA TRP A 245 -13.99 -4.62 6.97
C TRP A 245 -13.38 -6.00 6.82
N ILE A 246 -12.38 -6.33 7.65
CA ILE A 246 -11.72 -7.63 7.67
C ILE A 246 -12.26 -8.41 8.86
N ASP A 247 -13.07 -9.43 8.58
CA ASP A 247 -13.57 -10.36 9.58
C ASP A 247 -12.48 -11.27 10.16
N GLU A 248 -12.85 -11.95 11.24
CA GLU A 248 -11.98 -12.91 11.91
C GLU A 248 -11.52 -14.01 10.93
N VAL A 249 -10.21 -14.08 10.69
CA VAL A 249 -9.65 -14.99 9.68
C VAL A 249 -9.49 -16.40 10.27
N LYS A 250 -10.52 -17.23 10.02
CA LYS A 250 -10.56 -18.71 9.92
C LYS A 250 -9.25 -19.49 9.85
N ASP A 251 -8.38 -19.07 8.97
CA ASP A 251 -7.27 -19.83 8.42
C ASP A 251 -5.94 -19.11 8.65
N ALA A 252 -4.82 -19.85 8.64
CA ALA A 252 -3.47 -19.28 8.79
C ALA A 252 -3.00 -18.46 7.55
N LYS A 253 -3.95 -17.97 6.75
CA LYS A 253 -3.68 -17.21 5.54
C LYS A 253 -3.42 -15.75 5.88
N GLU A 254 -2.55 -15.14 5.10
CA GLU A 254 -2.22 -13.73 5.21
C GLU A 254 -3.01 -12.91 4.21
N LEU A 255 -3.17 -11.62 4.51
CA LEU A 255 -3.83 -10.66 3.64
C LEU A 255 -2.77 -9.89 2.85
N PHE A 256 -2.94 -9.83 1.54
CA PHE A 256 -2.06 -9.13 0.62
C PHE A 256 -2.80 -7.99 -0.06
N VAL A 257 -2.11 -6.86 -0.25
CA VAL A 257 -2.57 -5.68 -0.98
C VAL A 257 -1.57 -5.42 -2.11
N THR A 258 -2.05 -5.14 -3.32
CA THR A 258 -1.19 -4.80 -4.45
C THR A 258 -1.86 -3.88 -5.46
N GLY A 259 -1.10 -3.46 -6.47
CA GLY A 259 -1.52 -2.58 -7.55
C GLY A 259 -1.04 -1.16 -7.32
N ASP A 260 -1.90 -0.19 -7.60
CA ASP A 260 -1.70 1.26 -7.44
C ASP A 260 -2.06 1.74 -6.03
N ALA A 261 -1.96 0.85 -5.04
CA ALA A 261 -2.03 1.20 -3.63
C ALA A 261 -0.79 2.01 -3.23
N LEU A 262 -1.00 3.19 -2.67
CA LEU A 262 0.06 4.08 -2.20
C LEU A 262 0.42 3.79 -0.73
N ARG A 263 -0.59 3.42 0.06
CA ARG A 263 -0.45 3.05 1.47
C ARG A 263 -1.60 2.15 1.88
N ALA A 264 -1.30 1.11 2.64
CA ALA A 264 -2.31 0.30 3.30
C ALA A 264 -2.05 0.18 4.80
N ARG A 265 -3.11 0.23 5.60
CA ARG A 265 -3.08 0.13 7.06
C ARG A 265 -4.22 -0.74 7.57
N LEU A 266 -3.91 -1.69 8.45
CA LEU A 266 -4.92 -2.46 9.16
C LEU A 266 -5.07 -1.91 10.58
N LEU A 267 -6.26 -1.40 10.87
CA LEU A 267 -6.68 -0.93 12.19
C LEU A 267 -7.32 -2.11 12.93
N GLY A 268 -6.55 -2.80 13.77
CA GLY A 268 -6.99 -3.99 14.49
C GLY A 268 -7.93 -3.66 15.66
N ASN A 269 -8.97 -4.48 15.86
CA ASN A 269 -9.82 -4.42 17.06
C ASN A 269 -9.06 -4.76 18.37
N ASP A 270 -7.77 -5.11 18.30
CA ASP A 270 -6.84 -5.35 19.42
C ASP A 270 -6.17 -4.07 19.87
N GLY A 271 -6.38 -2.97 19.14
CA GLY A 271 -5.77 -1.70 19.45
C GLY A 271 -4.41 -1.50 18.77
N LEU A 272 -4.02 -2.30 17.77
CA LEU A 272 -2.78 -2.09 17.03
C LEU A 272 -3.04 -1.57 15.61
N ILE A 273 -2.11 -0.76 15.12
CA ILE A 273 -2.06 -0.32 13.72
C ILE A 273 -0.91 -1.06 13.03
N HIS A 274 -1.24 -1.81 11.99
CA HIS A 274 -0.26 -2.46 11.12
C HIS A 274 -0.20 -1.71 9.79
N GLU A 275 0.99 -1.53 9.23
CA GLU A 275 1.18 -0.88 7.93
C GLU A 275 2.00 -1.78 7.00
N GLY A 276 1.69 -1.73 5.70
CA GLY A 276 2.43 -2.48 4.68
C GLY A 276 1.52 -3.02 3.57
N GLU A 277 2.08 -3.86 2.71
CA GLU A 277 1.34 -4.55 1.63
C GLU A 277 1.01 -6.00 1.98
N ARG A 278 1.58 -6.48 3.08
CA ARG A 278 1.42 -7.82 3.60
C ARG A 278 1.03 -7.69 5.06
N PHE A 279 -0.19 -8.08 5.35
CA PHE A 279 -0.67 -8.18 6.72
C PHE A 279 -0.68 -9.64 7.06
N GLN A 280 0.38 -10.03 7.75
CA GLN A 280 0.21 -11.12 8.68
C GLN A 280 -0.92 -10.67 9.61
N VAL A 281 -2.02 -11.40 9.58
CA VAL A 281 -2.85 -11.47 10.77
C VAL A 281 -1.96 -12.21 11.76
N LEU A 282 -1.08 -11.44 12.44
CA LEU A 282 0.19 -11.88 13.02
C LEU A 282 -0.02 -13.07 13.97
N LEU A 283 0.74 -14.13 13.71
CA LEU A 283 1.03 -15.16 14.72
C LEU A 283 2.07 -14.61 15.70
N SER A 284 2.07 -15.13 16.92
CA SER A 284 3.33 -15.51 17.53
C SER A 284 3.19 -16.92 18.06
N GLU A 285 4.11 -17.80 17.70
CA GLU A 285 4.08 -19.23 18.06
C GLU A 285 4.33 -19.49 19.56
N ASP A 286 4.74 -18.48 20.35
CA ASP A 286 5.17 -18.65 21.76
C ASP A 286 4.30 -17.94 22.82
N ALA A 287 3.02 -17.63 22.56
CA ALA A 287 2.12 -17.09 23.58
C ALA A 287 1.30 -18.21 24.27
N PRO A 288 1.54 -18.57 25.55
CA PRO A 288 1.07 -19.85 26.11
C PRO A 288 -0.43 -20.01 26.38
N ASN A 289 -1.28 -19.00 26.13
CA ASN A 289 -2.70 -19.07 26.48
C ASN A 289 -3.54 -18.31 25.46
N GLY A 290 -4.04 -19.03 24.44
CA GLY A 290 -5.21 -18.68 23.62
C GLY A 290 -5.28 -17.25 23.08
N THR A 291 -4.81 -17.03 21.85
CA THR A 291 -4.89 -15.72 21.19
C THR A 291 -5.89 -15.71 20.04
N ASN A 292 -6.89 -14.84 20.20
CA ASN A 292 -7.86 -14.43 19.21
C ASN A 292 -7.20 -13.84 17.96
N ARG A 293 -7.80 -14.11 16.80
CA ARG A 293 -7.57 -13.36 15.55
C ARG A 293 -8.30 -12.04 15.68
N THR A 294 -7.64 -10.94 15.36
CA THR A 294 -8.30 -9.66 15.57
C THR A 294 -8.83 -9.08 14.26
N PRO A 295 -10.16 -9.13 14.02
CA PRO A 295 -10.76 -8.42 12.91
C PRO A 295 -10.46 -6.92 13.00
N GLY A 296 -10.67 -6.19 11.92
CA GLY A 296 -10.35 -4.77 11.88
C GLY A 296 -10.78 -4.11 10.58
N ILE A 297 -10.34 -2.87 10.38
CA ILE A 297 -10.58 -2.12 9.16
C ILE A 297 -9.27 -2.00 8.40
N LEU A 298 -9.22 -2.52 7.17
CA LEU A 298 -8.13 -2.27 6.24
C LEU A 298 -8.44 -1.01 5.45
N GLU A 299 -7.66 0.04 5.68
CA GLU A 299 -7.69 1.28 4.91
C GLU A 299 -6.59 1.28 3.85
N ILE A 300 -6.95 1.62 2.61
CA ILE A 300 -6.03 1.68 1.48
C ILE A 300 -6.18 3.03 0.81
N SER A 301 -5.11 3.83 0.82
CA SER A 301 -4.98 5.00 -0.05
C SER A 301 -4.38 4.56 -1.38
N TYR A 302 -4.96 4.98 -2.50
CA TYR A 302 -4.57 4.54 -3.84
C TYR A 302 -4.53 5.71 -4.83
N GLY A 303 -3.71 5.56 -5.88
CA GLY A 303 -3.73 6.42 -7.05
C GLY A 303 -4.68 5.88 -8.14
N PRO A 304 -4.84 6.59 -9.28
CA PRO A 304 -5.61 6.09 -10.40
C PRO A 304 -5.04 4.75 -10.89
N GLY A 305 -5.86 3.69 -10.89
CA GLY A 305 -5.44 2.38 -11.37
C GLY A 305 -6.07 1.22 -10.61
N TYR A 306 -5.35 0.11 -10.58
CA TYR A 306 -5.80 -1.18 -10.07
C TYR A 306 -5.51 -1.36 -8.59
N VAL A 307 -6.45 -1.85 -7.80
CA VAL A 307 -6.20 -2.29 -6.41
C VAL A 307 -6.76 -3.69 -6.23
N LYS A 308 -5.96 -4.58 -5.63
CA LYS A 308 -6.44 -5.90 -5.22
C LYS A 308 -6.04 -6.21 -3.79
N VAL A 309 -6.98 -6.79 -3.05
CA VAL A 309 -6.80 -7.35 -1.72
C VAL A 309 -7.23 -8.81 -1.73
N TRP A 310 -6.38 -9.73 -1.29
CA TRP A 310 -6.71 -11.16 -1.27
C TRP A 310 -6.04 -11.89 -0.12
N LYS A 311 -6.58 -13.07 0.21
CA LYS A 311 -5.99 -13.97 1.19
C LYS A 311 -5.29 -15.14 0.53
N ALA A 312 -4.09 -15.47 1.01
CA ALA A 312 -3.36 -16.64 0.55
C ALA A 312 -2.39 -17.16 1.60
N ASN A 313 -1.95 -18.41 1.45
CA ASN A 313 -0.69 -18.81 2.06
C ASN A 313 0.47 -18.06 1.39
N PRO A 314 1.53 -17.68 2.11
CA PRO A 314 2.66 -16.95 1.52
C PRO A 314 3.25 -17.62 0.28
N GLU A 315 3.32 -18.95 0.29
CA GLU A 315 3.87 -19.76 -0.82
C GLU A 315 2.95 -19.79 -2.05
N GLU A 316 1.66 -19.51 -1.87
CA GLU A 316 0.63 -19.55 -2.92
C GLU A 316 0.17 -18.15 -3.34
N LYS A 317 0.75 -17.08 -2.77
CA LYS A 317 0.25 -15.70 -2.92
C LYS A 317 0.11 -15.28 -4.38
N ASP A 318 1.07 -15.64 -5.23
CA ASP A 318 1.11 -15.21 -6.63
C ASP A 318 0.11 -16.01 -7.47
N LEU A 319 -0.11 -17.28 -7.15
CA LEU A 319 -1.15 -18.09 -7.78
C LEU A 319 -2.55 -17.64 -7.36
N ALA A 320 -2.74 -17.29 -6.08
CA ALA A 320 -4.00 -16.77 -5.56
C ALA A 320 -4.33 -15.40 -6.18
N PHE A 321 -3.33 -14.54 -6.37
CA PHE A 321 -3.46 -13.27 -7.08
C PHE A 321 -4.05 -13.45 -8.50
N MET A 322 -3.61 -14.50 -9.19
CA MET A 322 -4.07 -14.86 -10.53
C MET A 322 -5.50 -15.43 -10.57
N GLY A 323 -6.06 -15.85 -9.44
CA GLY A 323 -7.45 -16.28 -9.32
C GLY A 323 -7.76 -17.63 -9.98
N LYS A 324 -8.92 -17.74 -10.64
CA LYS A 324 -9.44 -19.02 -11.17
C LYS A 324 -8.52 -19.60 -12.23
N LYS A 325 -8.25 -20.92 -12.14
CA LYS A 325 -7.43 -21.66 -13.10
C LYS A 325 -7.90 -21.42 -14.54
N PRO A 326 -6.99 -21.09 -15.47
CA PRO A 326 -7.35 -20.73 -16.83
C PRO A 326 -7.69 -21.95 -17.67
N ARG A 327 -8.49 -21.74 -18.71
CA ARG A 327 -8.67 -22.74 -19.76
C ARG A 327 -7.40 -22.78 -20.62
N ARG A 328 -6.92 -23.99 -20.92
CA ARG A 328 -5.85 -24.18 -21.91
C ARG A 328 -6.39 -23.84 -23.29
N VAL A 329 -5.71 -22.96 -24.00
CA VAL A 329 -6.01 -22.56 -25.37
C VAL A 329 -4.99 -23.23 -26.31
N LYS A 330 -5.32 -23.40 -27.59
CA LYS A 330 -4.31 -23.77 -28.61
C LYS A 330 -3.17 -22.74 -28.58
N GLY A 331 -1.94 -23.20 -28.85
CA GLY A 331 -0.71 -22.39 -28.74
C GLY A 331 -0.75 -21.10 -29.55
N LEU A 332 0.21 -20.20 -29.28
CA LEU A 332 0.35 -18.92 -29.98
C LEU A 332 0.78 -19.16 -31.44
N SER A 333 -0.06 -18.77 -32.39
CA SER A 333 0.25 -18.87 -33.82
C SER A 333 1.22 -17.75 -34.21
N ASN A 334 2.47 -18.10 -34.52
CA ASN A 334 3.56 -17.13 -34.78
C ASN A 334 3.70 -16.08 -33.67
N GLY A 335 3.53 -16.51 -32.41
CA GLY A 335 3.60 -15.61 -31.25
C GLY A 335 2.36 -14.73 -31.05
N LEU A 336 1.29 -14.87 -31.84
CA LEU A 336 0.06 -14.09 -31.69
C LEU A 336 -1.11 -14.98 -31.26
N ALA A 337 -1.97 -14.48 -30.37
CA ALA A 337 -3.25 -15.09 -30.04
C ALA A 337 -4.32 -14.03 -29.74
N LYS A 338 -5.58 -14.39 -30.00
CA LYS A 338 -6.73 -13.55 -29.65
C LYS A 338 -7.08 -13.69 -28.17
N LEU A 339 -7.30 -12.56 -27.52
CA LEU A 339 -7.82 -12.49 -26.17
C LEU A 339 -9.34 -12.71 -26.18
N GLU A 340 -9.79 -13.57 -25.27
CA GLU A 340 -11.20 -13.77 -24.97
C GLU A 340 -11.50 -13.23 -23.58
N ASN A 341 -12.74 -12.82 -23.34
CA ASN A 341 -13.16 -12.27 -22.05
C ASN A 341 -13.29 -13.34 -20.93
N ARG A 342 -12.21 -14.07 -20.65
CA ARG A 342 -12.06 -15.13 -19.65
C ARG A 342 -10.58 -15.45 -19.42
N SER A 343 -10.25 -16.11 -18.31
CA SER A 343 -8.89 -16.58 -18.06
C SER A 343 -8.42 -17.57 -19.14
N GLN A 344 -7.29 -17.27 -19.79
CA GLN A 344 -6.70 -18.08 -20.86
C GLN A 344 -5.25 -18.40 -20.54
N ARG A 345 -4.78 -19.54 -21.06
CA ARG A 345 -3.41 -19.99 -20.91
C ARG A 345 -2.85 -20.58 -22.19
N TRP A 346 -1.66 -20.13 -22.56
CA TRP A 346 -0.86 -20.65 -23.67
C TRP A 346 0.41 -21.29 -23.14
N MET A 347 0.82 -22.40 -23.76
CA MET A 347 2.10 -23.04 -23.49
C MET A 347 3.09 -22.67 -24.58
N PHE A 348 4.35 -22.52 -24.21
CA PHE A 348 5.47 -22.38 -25.15
C PHE A 348 6.74 -22.95 -24.54
N ASP A 349 7.63 -23.45 -25.38
CA ASP A 349 8.95 -23.94 -25.00
C ASP A 349 10.05 -22.99 -25.48
N LEU A 350 11.20 -23.08 -24.81
CA LEU A 350 12.46 -22.47 -25.21
C LEU A 350 13.55 -23.53 -25.25
N LYS A 351 14.18 -23.69 -26.42
CA LYS A 351 15.35 -24.57 -26.60
C LYS A 351 16.67 -23.91 -26.18
N HIS A 352 16.69 -22.58 -26.17
CA HIS A 352 17.84 -21.74 -25.81
C HIS A 352 17.35 -20.58 -24.94
N PRO A 353 18.22 -19.97 -24.11
CA PRO A 353 17.86 -18.78 -23.36
C PRO A 353 17.31 -17.69 -24.29
N ALA A 354 16.26 -17.01 -23.85
CA ALA A 354 15.63 -15.95 -24.63
C ALA A 354 15.07 -14.86 -23.73
N TYR A 355 15.08 -13.64 -24.25
CA TYR A 355 14.33 -12.55 -23.67
C TYR A 355 12.92 -12.54 -24.24
N ILE A 356 11.94 -12.61 -23.35
CA ILE A 356 10.53 -12.69 -23.67
C ILE A 356 9.91 -11.32 -23.52
N ILE A 357 9.17 -10.92 -24.55
CA ILE A 357 8.30 -9.75 -24.53
C ILE A 357 6.88 -10.25 -24.76
N ALA A 358 6.03 -10.16 -23.74
CA ALA A 358 4.61 -10.42 -23.88
C ALA A 358 3.83 -9.12 -23.74
N ASP A 359 3.13 -8.74 -24.79
CA ASP A 359 2.41 -7.48 -24.93
C ASP A 359 0.94 -7.81 -25.24
N ALA A 360 0.03 -7.29 -24.43
CA ALA A 360 -1.37 -7.72 -24.46
C ALA A 360 -2.32 -6.52 -24.43
N ASP A 361 -3.27 -6.50 -25.36
CA ASP A 361 -4.20 -5.39 -25.50
C ASP A 361 -5.18 -5.30 -24.33
N GLY A 362 -5.56 -4.09 -23.96
CA GLY A 362 -6.63 -3.81 -23.00
C GLY A 362 -6.30 -4.15 -21.54
N PRO A 363 -7.25 -3.85 -20.63
CA PRO A 363 -7.06 -4.07 -19.21
C PRO A 363 -7.07 -5.56 -18.86
N GLY A 364 -6.26 -5.94 -17.88
CA GLY A 364 -6.17 -7.32 -17.41
C GLY A 364 -4.88 -7.61 -16.67
N VAL A 365 -4.75 -8.86 -16.21
CA VAL A 365 -3.51 -9.38 -15.65
C VAL A 365 -2.89 -10.33 -16.66
N THR A 366 -1.58 -10.21 -16.87
CA THR A 366 -0.76 -11.20 -17.57
C THR A 366 0.31 -11.71 -16.62
N ALA A 367 0.53 -13.02 -16.62
CA ALA A 367 1.57 -13.67 -15.85
C ALA A 367 2.35 -14.65 -16.70
N LEU A 368 3.63 -14.73 -16.41
CA LEU A 368 4.55 -15.72 -16.93
C LEU A 368 4.77 -16.77 -15.84
N LEU A 369 4.66 -18.05 -16.20
CA LEU A 369 4.84 -19.16 -15.28
C LEU A 369 5.89 -20.14 -15.80
N ALA A 370 6.71 -20.64 -14.88
CA ALA A 370 7.65 -21.75 -15.07
C ALA A 370 7.32 -22.83 -14.03
N ASP A 371 7.13 -24.09 -14.43
CA ASP A 371 6.77 -25.19 -13.53
C ASP A 371 5.59 -24.88 -12.58
N GLN A 372 4.55 -24.23 -13.11
CA GLN A 372 3.37 -23.73 -12.37
C GLN A 372 3.65 -22.64 -11.33
N LYS A 373 4.89 -22.14 -11.19
CA LYS A 373 5.21 -20.99 -10.36
C LYS A 373 5.16 -19.72 -11.19
N VAL A 374 4.59 -18.67 -10.64
CA VAL A 374 4.57 -17.34 -11.27
C VAL A 374 5.98 -16.76 -11.17
N VAL A 375 6.58 -16.41 -12.31
CA VAL A 375 7.92 -15.80 -12.38
C VAL A 375 7.85 -14.30 -12.67
N ALA A 376 6.79 -13.84 -13.33
CA ALA A 376 6.54 -12.42 -13.57
C ALA A 376 5.05 -12.14 -13.74
N THR A 377 4.61 -10.95 -13.36
CA THR A 377 3.24 -10.46 -13.56
C THR A 377 3.24 -9.02 -14.09
N SER A 378 2.25 -8.69 -14.91
CA SER A 378 1.96 -7.33 -15.36
C SER A 378 0.47 -7.12 -15.28
N VAL A 379 0.06 -5.98 -14.74
CA VAL A 379 -1.33 -5.54 -14.72
C VAL A 379 -1.45 -4.35 -15.66
N GLY A 380 -2.36 -4.44 -16.63
CA GLY A 380 -2.78 -3.30 -17.44
C GLY A 380 -4.12 -2.76 -16.98
N SER A 381 -4.23 -1.45 -16.93
CA SER A 381 -5.42 -0.67 -16.58
C SER A 381 -5.63 0.43 -17.65
N SER A 382 -6.63 1.30 -17.49
CA SER A 382 -6.91 2.39 -18.44
C SER A 382 -5.72 3.33 -18.69
N ASN A 383 -4.82 3.45 -17.73
CA ASN A 383 -3.65 4.33 -17.74
C ASN A 383 -2.30 3.58 -17.85
N LYS A 384 -2.30 2.24 -17.91
CA LYS A 384 -1.08 1.43 -17.89
C LYS A 384 -1.15 0.27 -18.87
N GLY A 385 -0.14 0.16 -19.73
CA GLY A 385 0.00 -0.96 -20.67
C GLY A 385 0.23 -2.29 -19.95
N ARG A 386 -0.14 -3.39 -20.61
CA ARG A 386 0.04 -4.76 -20.10
C ARG A 386 1.19 -5.45 -20.81
N GLN A 387 2.40 -5.23 -20.29
CA GLN A 387 3.66 -5.68 -20.90
C GLN A 387 4.55 -6.40 -19.90
N LEU A 388 5.04 -7.58 -20.30
CA LEU A 388 5.98 -8.40 -19.55
C LEU A 388 7.29 -8.53 -20.32
N HIS A 389 8.38 -8.19 -19.65
CA HIS A 389 9.73 -8.23 -20.18
C HIS A 389 10.57 -9.10 -19.24
N TYR A 390 11.05 -10.26 -19.69
CA TYR A 390 11.71 -11.22 -18.81
C TYR A 390 12.70 -12.13 -19.55
N PHE A 391 13.89 -12.35 -18.99
CA PHE A 391 14.85 -13.31 -19.52
C PHE A 391 14.61 -14.71 -18.95
N LEU A 392 14.54 -15.70 -19.82
CA LEU A 392 14.26 -17.08 -19.44
C LEU A 392 15.34 -18.04 -19.93
N PRO A 393 15.77 -19.00 -19.10
CA PRO A 393 16.58 -20.13 -19.56
C PRO A 393 15.77 -21.07 -20.47
N PRO A 394 16.39 -22.09 -21.09
CA PRO A 394 15.66 -23.16 -21.75
C PRO A 394 14.67 -23.84 -20.80
N GLY A 395 13.50 -24.24 -21.31
CA GLY A 395 12.46 -24.87 -20.50
C GLY A 395 11.06 -24.69 -21.07
N ASP A 396 10.09 -25.21 -20.32
CA ASP A 396 8.66 -25.13 -20.63
C ASP A 396 7.98 -24.02 -19.82
N TYR A 397 7.26 -23.16 -20.52
CA TYR A 397 6.65 -21.97 -19.94
C TYR A 397 5.18 -21.83 -20.29
N GLN A 398 4.49 -21.04 -19.47
CA GLN A 398 3.08 -20.75 -19.65
C GLN A 398 2.86 -19.24 -19.58
N LEU A 399 2.10 -18.71 -20.53
CA LEU A 399 1.58 -17.36 -20.49
C LEU A 399 0.11 -17.44 -20.06
N TRP A 400 -0.22 -16.81 -18.94
CA TRP A 400 -1.57 -16.78 -18.38
C TRP A 400 -2.09 -15.34 -18.44
N THR A 401 -3.30 -15.14 -18.94
CA THR A 401 -4.04 -13.89 -18.86
C THR A 401 -5.41 -14.04 -18.21
N ARG A 402 -5.93 -12.98 -17.60
CA ARG A 402 -7.33 -12.84 -17.19
C ARG A 402 -7.80 -11.38 -17.27
N PRO A 403 -9.12 -11.12 -17.41
CA PRO A 403 -9.65 -9.77 -17.23
C PRO A 403 -9.55 -9.33 -15.75
N LEU A 404 -9.58 -8.02 -15.52
CA LEU A 404 -9.80 -7.46 -14.18
C LEU A 404 -11.28 -7.59 -13.82
N GLU A 405 -11.60 -7.63 -12.53
CA GLU A 405 -12.99 -7.66 -12.08
C GLU A 405 -13.77 -6.46 -12.61
N GLY A 406 -15.00 -6.70 -13.09
CA GLY A 406 -15.85 -5.68 -13.71
C GLY A 406 -15.41 -5.21 -15.11
N THR A 407 -14.28 -5.68 -15.64
CA THR A 407 -13.78 -5.28 -16.96
C THR A 407 -13.96 -6.37 -18.01
N THR A 408 -13.82 -5.99 -19.28
CA THR A 408 -13.70 -6.95 -20.38
C THR A 408 -12.29 -6.92 -20.95
N GLN A 409 -11.71 -8.10 -21.23
CA GLN A 409 -10.49 -8.19 -22.03
C GLN A 409 -10.85 -8.61 -23.46
N ALA A 410 -10.28 -7.91 -24.43
CA ALA A 410 -10.43 -8.16 -25.86
C ALA A 410 -9.17 -7.66 -26.59
N GLY A 411 -9.01 -8.05 -27.85
CA GLY A 411 -7.82 -7.73 -28.65
C GLY A 411 -6.89 -8.93 -28.77
N ASN A 412 -5.58 -8.67 -28.77
CA ASN A 412 -4.56 -9.68 -28.98
C ASN A 412 -3.52 -9.69 -27.87
N ILE A 413 -2.87 -10.84 -27.73
CA ILE A 413 -1.61 -10.99 -26.99
C ILE A 413 -0.53 -11.43 -27.96
N ARG A 414 0.59 -10.73 -27.92
CA ARG A 414 1.78 -10.98 -28.73
C ARG A 414 2.91 -11.41 -27.80
N LEU A 415 3.51 -12.55 -28.10
CA LEU A 415 4.69 -13.11 -27.47
C LEU A 415 5.85 -13.07 -28.46
N LEU A 416 6.82 -12.19 -28.24
CA LEU A 416 8.08 -12.16 -28.97
C LEU A 416 9.16 -12.88 -28.16
N LYS A 417 9.94 -13.73 -28.86
CA LYS A 417 11.12 -14.40 -28.31
C LYS A 417 12.36 -13.78 -28.96
N VAL A 418 13.15 -13.06 -28.18
CA VAL A 418 14.41 -12.44 -28.63
C VAL A 418 15.58 -13.30 -28.16
N PHE A 419 16.18 -14.03 -29.09
CA PHE A 419 17.33 -14.89 -28.80
C PHE A 419 18.62 -14.08 -28.89
N PRO A 420 19.50 -14.14 -27.87
CA PRO A 420 20.81 -13.49 -27.93
C PRO A 420 21.63 -13.97 -29.12
N LYS A 421 22.10 -13.04 -29.95
CA LYS A 421 22.96 -13.32 -31.09
C LYS A 421 24.43 -13.27 -30.66
N PRO A 422 25.31 -14.15 -31.17
CA PRO A 422 26.73 -14.00 -30.89
C PRO A 422 27.23 -12.64 -31.38
N LEU A 423 28.07 -12.02 -30.56
CA LEU A 423 28.84 -10.83 -30.88
C LEU A 423 30.30 -11.20 -30.80
N ASP A 424 30.86 -11.50 -31.96
CA ASP A 424 32.27 -11.81 -32.10
C ASP A 424 33.10 -10.53 -32.01
N THR A 425 34.32 -10.65 -31.49
CA THR A 425 35.39 -9.66 -31.64
C THR A 425 35.41 -9.17 -33.09
N ALA A 426 35.28 -7.86 -33.30
CA ALA A 426 35.28 -7.18 -34.60
C ALA A 426 33.97 -7.19 -35.42
N SER A 427 32.79 -7.31 -34.81
CA SER A 427 31.55 -7.01 -35.56
C SER A 427 31.33 -5.50 -35.77
N ASP A 428 32.13 -4.90 -36.65
CA ASP A 428 31.93 -3.55 -37.22
C ASP A 428 30.68 -3.46 -38.13
N SER A 429 29.86 -4.51 -38.19
CA SER A 429 28.72 -4.59 -39.09
C SER A 429 27.57 -3.73 -38.56
N PRO A 430 27.17 -2.67 -39.30
CA PRO A 430 26.04 -1.85 -38.92
C PRO A 430 24.76 -2.69 -38.80
N ARG A 431 23.93 -2.32 -37.83
CA ARG A 431 22.62 -2.90 -37.54
C ARG A 431 21.57 -1.80 -37.62
N LEU A 432 20.33 -2.21 -37.88
CA LEU A 432 19.15 -1.37 -37.78
C LEU A 432 18.28 -1.88 -36.65
N ILE A 433 17.76 -0.97 -35.84
CA ILE A 433 16.77 -1.25 -34.79
C ILE A 433 15.53 -0.38 -35.03
N ARG A 434 14.34 -0.97 -34.96
CA ARG A 434 13.07 -0.24 -35.09
C ARG A 434 12.70 0.41 -33.75
N PRO A 435 11.81 1.42 -33.74
CA PRO A 435 11.20 1.92 -32.51
C PRO A 435 10.57 0.77 -31.70
N SER A 436 10.84 0.75 -30.41
CA SER A 436 10.40 -0.26 -29.43
C SER A 436 10.91 -1.69 -29.70
N GLU A 437 11.89 -1.86 -30.60
CA GLU A 437 12.58 -3.13 -30.79
C GLU A 437 13.70 -3.28 -29.74
N ILE A 438 13.93 -4.52 -29.31
CA ILE A 438 15.03 -4.88 -28.42
C ILE A 438 15.90 -5.89 -29.17
N GLN A 439 17.21 -5.62 -29.22
CA GLN A 439 18.20 -6.54 -29.78
C GLN A 439 19.17 -6.95 -28.67
N ILE A 440 19.49 -8.24 -28.61
CA ILE A 440 20.36 -8.79 -27.57
C ILE A 440 21.50 -9.55 -28.22
N PHE A 441 22.68 -9.28 -27.69
CA PHE A 441 23.94 -9.87 -28.10
C PHE A 441 24.57 -10.61 -26.93
N LYS A 442 25.35 -11.65 -27.22
CA LYS A 442 26.13 -12.40 -26.24
C LYS A 442 27.60 -12.47 -26.65
N PHE A 443 28.49 -12.35 -25.68
CA PHE A 443 29.94 -12.45 -25.88
C PHE A 443 30.59 -13.13 -24.66
N ASN A 444 31.79 -13.66 -24.87
CA ASN A 444 32.55 -14.36 -23.83
C ASN A 444 33.80 -13.57 -23.45
N VAL A 445 33.97 -13.32 -22.16
CA VAL A 445 35.22 -12.81 -21.60
C VAL A 445 36.12 -14.00 -21.30
N THR A 446 37.23 -14.12 -22.01
CA THR A 446 38.19 -15.23 -21.87
C THR A 446 39.38 -14.89 -20.96
N VAL A 447 39.54 -13.61 -20.62
CA VAL A 447 40.54 -13.11 -19.68
C VAL A 447 39.88 -12.08 -18.77
N LYS A 448 40.02 -12.23 -17.45
CA LYS A 448 39.56 -11.20 -16.50
C LYS A 448 40.24 -9.87 -16.81
N GLY A 449 39.47 -8.79 -16.87
CA GLY A 449 40.01 -7.44 -17.05
C GLY A 449 38.97 -6.41 -17.40
N GLU A 450 39.43 -5.21 -17.74
CA GLU A 450 38.57 -4.15 -18.25
C GLU A 450 38.11 -4.47 -19.68
N VAL A 451 36.79 -4.48 -19.87
CA VAL A 451 36.13 -4.73 -21.15
C VAL A 451 35.31 -3.50 -21.51
N GLY A 452 35.57 -2.95 -22.70
CA GLY A 452 34.76 -1.88 -23.28
C GLY A 452 33.55 -2.48 -23.99
N VAL A 453 32.34 -2.09 -23.62
CA VAL A 453 31.08 -2.58 -24.19
C VAL A 453 30.19 -1.40 -24.55
N GLY A 454 29.55 -1.42 -25.71
CA GLY A 454 28.61 -0.36 -26.05
C GLY A 454 28.07 -0.42 -27.46
N ILE A 455 27.63 0.73 -27.94
CA ILE A 455 27.11 0.96 -29.27
C ILE A 455 27.74 2.23 -29.87
N ARG A 456 28.07 2.18 -31.16
CA ARG A 456 28.40 3.34 -31.98
C ARG A 456 27.16 3.73 -32.78
N THR A 457 26.63 4.93 -32.55
CA THR A 457 25.47 5.47 -33.26
C THR A 457 25.59 6.99 -33.36
N GLU A 458 24.92 7.57 -34.34
CA GLU A 458 24.77 9.04 -34.47
C GLU A 458 23.52 9.55 -33.73
N SER A 459 22.72 8.65 -33.16
CA SER A 459 21.47 8.98 -32.47
C SER A 459 21.62 8.86 -30.95
N ASP A 460 21.06 9.82 -30.23
CA ASP A 460 20.90 9.80 -28.78
C ASP A 460 19.66 9.02 -28.31
N GLN A 461 18.92 8.42 -29.23
CA GLN A 461 17.66 7.71 -28.96
C GLN A 461 17.84 6.21 -28.67
N LEU A 462 19.09 5.75 -28.45
CA LEU A 462 19.40 4.37 -28.07
C LEU A 462 19.97 4.31 -26.66
N ASP A 463 19.57 3.26 -25.94
CA ASP A 463 20.18 2.86 -24.67
C ASP A 463 20.85 1.49 -24.84
N ALA A 464 21.93 1.28 -24.08
CA ALA A 464 22.65 0.03 -24.05
C ALA A 464 22.86 -0.43 -22.60
N LYS A 465 22.58 -1.70 -22.34
CA LYS A 465 22.59 -2.31 -21.02
C LYS A 465 23.43 -3.56 -21.03
N LEU A 466 24.37 -3.64 -20.09
CA LEU A 466 25.23 -4.80 -19.88
C LEU A 466 24.67 -5.67 -18.74
N PHE A 467 24.60 -6.97 -18.99
CA PHE A 467 24.15 -7.97 -18.02
C PHE A 467 25.13 -9.14 -17.93
N ASP A 468 25.14 -9.84 -16.80
CA ASP A 468 25.78 -11.15 -16.67
C ASP A 468 24.93 -12.28 -17.29
N ASN A 469 25.41 -13.52 -17.21
CA ASN A 469 24.71 -14.70 -17.72
C ASN A 469 23.45 -15.10 -16.93
N GLN A 470 23.22 -14.51 -15.74
CA GLN A 470 21.95 -14.61 -15.02
C GLN A 470 21.01 -13.44 -15.30
N PHE A 471 21.35 -12.58 -16.27
CA PHE A 471 20.58 -11.39 -16.63
C PHE A 471 20.47 -10.35 -15.51
N LYS A 472 21.44 -10.33 -14.59
CA LYS A 472 21.57 -9.23 -13.62
C LYS A 472 22.31 -8.08 -14.30
N ARG A 473 21.73 -6.89 -14.22
CA ARG A 473 22.28 -5.67 -14.84
C ARG A 473 23.57 -5.27 -14.12
N LEU A 474 24.65 -5.11 -14.89
CA LEU A 474 25.95 -4.65 -14.43
C LEU A 474 26.13 -3.15 -14.67
N ALA A 475 25.72 -2.67 -15.86
CA ALA A 475 25.84 -1.27 -16.25
C ALA A 475 24.77 -0.86 -17.29
N SER A 476 24.57 0.45 -17.45
CA SER A 476 23.65 1.06 -18.43
C SER A 476 24.26 2.36 -18.94
N SER A 477 24.63 2.41 -20.21
CA SER A 477 25.15 3.59 -20.91
C SER A 477 25.40 3.18 -22.37
N PRO A 478 25.28 4.08 -23.36
CA PRO A 478 25.68 3.81 -24.74
C PRO A 478 27.10 3.27 -24.87
N VAL A 479 28.02 3.67 -23.98
CA VAL A 479 29.40 3.16 -23.88
C VAL A 479 29.75 2.94 -22.42
N MET A 480 30.31 1.76 -22.11
CA MET A 480 30.64 1.29 -20.77
C MET A 480 32.04 0.68 -20.77
N ILE A 481 32.82 0.91 -19.71
CA ILE A 481 34.04 0.15 -19.42
C ILE A 481 33.81 -0.53 -18.08
N GLN A 482 33.92 -1.85 -18.05
CA GLN A 482 33.62 -2.63 -16.85
C GLN A 482 34.73 -3.67 -16.63
N GLU A 483 35.21 -3.78 -15.39
CA GLU A 483 36.03 -4.94 -15.00
C GLU A 483 35.13 -6.18 -14.94
N LEU A 484 35.38 -7.14 -15.83
CA LEU A 484 34.60 -8.35 -15.98
C LEU A 484 35.44 -9.58 -15.64
N GLU A 485 34.81 -10.53 -14.94
CA GLU A 485 35.35 -11.86 -14.69
C GLU A 485 35.22 -12.74 -15.95
N LEU A 486 35.94 -13.86 -15.97
CA LEU A 486 35.78 -14.88 -17.00
C LEU A 486 34.32 -15.37 -17.06
N GLY A 487 33.67 -15.30 -18.23
CA GLY A 487 32.29 -15.75 -18.36
C GLY A 487 31.56 -15.27 -19.62
N GLU A 488 30.28 -15.64 -19.74
CA GLU A 488 29.37 -15.16 -20.78
C GLU A 488 28.63 -13.92 -20.27
N TYR A 489 28.46 -12.92 -21.14
CA TYR A 489 27.78 -11.66 -20.85
C TYR A 489 26.82 -11.30 -21.98
N LEU A 490 25.86 -10.43 -21.65
CA LEU A 490 24.82 -10.00 -22.57
C LEU A 490 24.83 -8.47 -22.72
N LEU A 491 24.79 -8.02 -23.98
CA LEU A 491 24.56 -6.63 -24.34
C LEU A 491 23.14 -6.50 -24.92
N MET A 492 22.29 -5.75 -24.23
CA MET A 492 20.97 -5.36 -24.74
C MET A 492 21.05 -3.95 -25.34
N VAL A 493 20.45 -3.79 -26.50
CA VAL A 493 20.26 -2.49 -27.17
C VAL A 493 18.77 -2.29 -27.38
N GLU A 494 18.26 -1.13 -26.97
CA GLU A 494 16.86 -0.76 -27.10
C GLU A 494 16.72 0.72 -27.45
N THR A 495 15.60 1.08 -28.08
CA THR A 495 15.27 2.48 -28.32
C THR A 495 14.60 3.10 -27.11
N ILE A 496 14.83 4.39 -26.85
CA ILE A 496 14.03 5.12 -25.87
C ILE A 496 12.55 5.19 -26.31
N PRO A 497 11.58 5.29 -25.38
CA PRO A 497 10.15 5.24 -25.72
C PRO A 497 9.66 6.28 -26.73
N GLN A 498 10.39 7.40 -26.89
CA GLN A 498 10.03 8.51 -27.79
C GLN A 498 10.69 8.42 -29.18
N SER A 499 11.41 7.34 -29.48
CA SER A 499 12.08 7.20 -30.79
C SER A 499 11.06 7.18 -31.94
N SER A 500 11.31 8.01 -32.96
CA SER A 500 10.36 8.26 -34.05
C SER A 500 10.62 7.42 -35.31
N GLY A 501 11.73 6.69 -35.39
CA GLY A 501 12.09 5.94 -36.60
C GLY A 501 13.23 4.93 -36.39
N PRO A 502 13.53 4.11 -37.42
CA PRO A 502 14.63 3.15 -37.35
C PRO A 502 15.98 3.84 -37.17
N ILE A 503 16.84 3.28 -36.32
CA ILE A 503 18.16 3.84 -36.01
C ILE A 503 19.23 2.86 -36.45
N GLN A 504 20.26 3.37 -37.12
CA GLN A 504 21.47 2.60 -37.42
C GLN A 504 22.45 2.69 -36.25
N TYR A 505 23.02 1.55 -35.86
CA TYR A 505 24.05 1.48 -34.82
C TYR A 505 25.01 0.31 -35.06
N THR A 506 26.17 0.32 -34.43
CA THR A 506 27.13 -0.80 -34.44
C THR A 506 27.37 -1.25 -33.00
N PRO A 507 27.07 -2.50 -32.60
CA PRO A 507 27.43 -3.00 -31.27
C PRO A 507 28.94 -3.24 -31.16
N LEU A 508 29.50 -3.01 -29.98
CA LEU A 508 30.94 -2.99 -29.73
C LEU A 508 31.27 -3.80 -28.47
N VAL A 509 32.28 -4.66 -28.55
CA VAL A 509 32.94 -5.27 -27.39
C VAL A 509 34.44 -5.30 -27.66
N LEU A 510 35.24 -4.74 -26.76
CA LEU A 510 36.70 -4.61 -26.86
C LEU A 510 37.36 -5.11 -25.57
N GLY A 511 38.50 -5.79 -25.67
CA GLY A 511 39.28 -6.26 -24.52
C GLY A 511 38.80 -7.59 -23.94
N HIS A 512 37.74 -8.19 -24.49
CA HIS A 512 37.14 -9.40 -23.93
C HIS A 512 38.00 -10.67 -24.10
N THR A 513 39.03 -10.62 -24.97
CA THR A 513 39.98 -11.72 -25.15
C THR A 513 41.37 -11.49 -24.54
N GLY A 514 41.59 -10.33 -23.91
CA GLY A 514 42.91 -9.93 -23.40
C GLY A 514 43.90 -9.48 -24.48
N GLY A 515 43.48 -9.37 -25.75
CA GLY A 515 44.31 -8.88 -26.85
C GLY A 515 44.54 -7.37 -26.79
N ARG A 516 45.80 -6.93 -26.63
CA ARG A 516 46.21 -5.52 -26.65
C ARG A 516 45.90 -4.77 -27.96
N LEU A 517 45.57 -5.50 -29.03
CA LEU A 517 45.22 -5.00 -30.37
C LEU A 517 43.74 -4.58 -30.50
N GLU A 518 42.91 -4.78 -29.47
CA GLU A 518 41.46 -4.53 -29.54
C GLU A 518 41.05 -3.11 -29.12
N ILE A 519 41.95 -2.30 -28.57
CA ILE A 519 41.66 -0.90 -28.25
C ILE A 519 42.64 -0.04 -29.06
N PRO A 520 42.23 0.56 -30.19
CA PRO A 520 43.10 1.47 -30.92
C PRO A 520 43.54 2.60 -29.98
N GLU A 521 44.84 2.86 -29.88
CA GLU A 521 45.38 3.92 -29.01
C GLU A 521 44.76 5.30 -29.32
N GLU A 522 44.33 5.52 -30.56
CA GLU A 522 43.58 6.71 -30.99
C GLU A 522 42.22 6.89 -30.28
N VAL A 523 41.55 5.80 -29.88
CA VAL A 523 40.25 5.84 -29.18
C VAL A 523 40.45 6.20 -27.71
N ILE A 524 41.48 5.65 -27.06
CA ILE A 524 41.88 6.01 -25.69
C ILE A 524 42.28 7.50 -25.63
N GLY A 525 43.03 7.96 -26.62
CA GLY A 525 43.46 9.36 -26.74
C GLY A 525 42.29 10.34 -26.82
N LYS A 526 41.27 10.05 -27.65
CA LYS A 526 40.11 10.94 -27.83
C LYS A 526 39.24 11.07 -26.57
N TYR A 527 39.01 9.98 -25.83
CA TYR A 527 38.20 10.00 -24.61
C TYR A 527 38.89 10.73 -23.45
N LEU A 528 40.20 10.58 -23.28
CA LEU A 528 40.96 11.26 -22.21
C LEU A 528 41.04 12.78 -22.43
N THR A 529 41.09 13.25 -23.68
CA THR A 529 41.00 14.70 -23.97
C THR A 529 39.61 15.30 -23.73
N GLN A 530 38.54 14.51 -23.84
CA GLN A 530 37.17 15.00 -23.58
C GLN A 530 36.89 15.16 -22.08
N THR A 531 37.46 14.32 -21.22
CA THR A 531 37.34 14.46 -19.76
C THR A 531 38.30 15.49 -19.15
N ALA A 532 39.38 15.84 -19.85
CA ALA A 532 40.29 16.91 -19.44
C ALA A 532 39.84 18.33 -19.85
N GLY A 533 38.81 18.45 -20.69
CA GLY A 533 38.21 19.71 -21.13
C GLY A 533 37.11 20.25 -20.22
N GLU A 534 36.67 19.49 -19.22
CA GLU A 534 35.80 19.94 -18.13
C GLU A 534 36.60 19.95 -16.82
N LYS A 535 37.43 20.98 -16.66
CA LYS A 535 37.94 21.43 -15.35
C LYS A 535 37.83 22.94 -15.24
#